data_AF-A0A7J7XJ74-F1
#
_entry.id   AF-A0A7J7XJ74-F1
#
_cell.length_a   1.000
_cell.length_b   1.000
_cell.length_c   1.000
_cell.angle_alpha   90.00
_cell.angle_beta   90.00
_cell.angle_gamma   90.00
#
_symmetry.space_group_name_H-M   'P 1'
#
loop_
_entity.id
_entity.type
_entity.pdbx_description
1 polymer ?
#
loop_
_entity_poly.entity_id
_entity_poly.type
_entity_poly.pdbx_seq_one_letter_code
_entity_poly.pdbx_strand_id
1 'polypeptide(L)'
;MAGNSVLLAAVSVLSACQQSYFAIHVAKARLKYKVMPPAVSGSPEFERIFRAQQNGVEFYPLFMITLWMAGWYFNQVFATCLGLVYMYARHQYFWGYSEAAKKRCSRSPC
;
A
#
# COMPACT_ATOMS: atom_id res chain seq x y z
N MET A 1 -0.50 5.94 -30.20
CA MET A 1 -1.29 6.20 -28.97
C MET A 1 -0.73 5.56 -27.69
N ALA A 2 0.07 4.48 -27.74
CA ALA A 2 0.65 3.87 -26.53
C ALA A 2 1.75 4.69 -25.81
N GLY A 3 2.44 5.60 -26.52
CA GLY A 3 3.53 6.42 -25.95
C GLY A 3 3.11 7.30 -24.77
N ASN A 4 1.87 7.78 -24.75
CA ASN A 4 1.36 8.73 -23.76
C ASN A 4 0.80 8.06 -22.48
N SER A 5 1.04 6.76 -22.28
CA SER A 5 0.57 6.08 -21.05
C SER A 5 1.62 5.14 -20.43
N VAL A 6 2.82 5.06 -21.01
CA VAL A 6 3.90 4.20 -20.52
C VAL A 6 4.23 4.47 -19.05
N LEU A 7 4.34 5.74 -18.65
CA LEU A 7 4.67 6.09 -17.27
C LEU A 7 3.57 5.68 -16.27
N LEU A 8 2.29 5.81 -16.66
CA LEU A 8 1.16 5.40 -15.80
C LEU A 8 1.10 3.89 -15.67
N ALA A 9 1.34 3.17 -16.77
CA ALA A 9 1.42 1.71 -16.78
C ALA A 9 2.58 1.22 -15.91
N ALA A 10 3.76 1.84 -16.00
CA ALA A 10 4.92 1.51 -15.18
C ALA A 10 4.62 1.68 -13.68
N VAL A 11 4.02 2.82 -13.28
CA VAL A 11 3.60 3.03 -11.88
C VAL A 11 2.53 2.03 -11.46
N SER A 12 1.57 1.71 -12.31
CA SER A 12 0.51 0.73 -12.01
C SER A 12 1.07 -0.67 -11.75
N VAL A 13 2.04 -1.11 -12.56
CA VAL A 13 2.71 -2.41 -12.36
C VAL A 13 3.53 -2.38 -11.07
N LEU A 14 4.30 -1.31 -10.84
CA LEU A 14 5.10 -1.18 -9.63
C LEU A 14 4.21 -1.17 -8.37
N SER A 15 3.06 -0.49 -8.40
CA SER A 15 2.12 -0.45 -7.27
C SER A 15 1.44 -1.79 -7.04
N ALA A 16 1.17 -2.56 -8.11
CA ALA A 16 0.68 -3.92 -7.98
C ALA A 16 1.73 -4.84 -7.32
N CYS A 17 3.02 -4.69 -7.69
CA CYS A 17 4.11 -5.39 -7.01
C CYS A 17 4.18 -5.02 -5.52
N GLN A 18 3.97 -3.75 -5.16
CA GLN A 18 3.91 -3.31 -3.76
C GLN A 18 2.74 -3.97 -3.00
N GLN A 19 1.55 -4.06 -3.61
CA GLN A 19 0.41 -4.73 -2.99
C GLN A 19 0.66 -6.24 -2.79
N SER A 20 1.27 -6.90 -3.78
CA SER A 20 1.70 -8.30 -3.67
C SER A 20 2.73 -8.49 -2.56
N TYR A 21 3.68 -7.57 -2.43
CA TYR A 21 4.66 -7.57 -1.35
C TYR A 21 4.00 -7.50 0.03
N PHE A 22 3.00 -6.64 0.22
CA PHE A 22 2.24 -6.58 1.49
C PHE A 22 1.44 -7.86 1.75
N ALA A 23 0.82 -8.44 0.73
CA ALA A 23 0.11 -9.72 0.84
C ALA A 23 1.04 -10.86 1.27
N ILE A 24 2.26 -10.93 0.71
CA ILE A 24 3.28 -11.91 1.11
C ILE A 24 3.69 -11.70 2.57
N HIS A 25 3.79 -10.45 3.05
CA HIS A 25 4.09 -10.16 4.45
C HIS A 25 2.98 -10.65 5.40
N VAL A 26 1.71 -10.47 5.02
CA VAL A 26 0.59 -11.05 5.76
C VAL A 26 0.70 -12.58 5.80
N ALA A 27 1.00 -13.23 4.66
CA ALA A 27 1.16 -14.68 4.60
C ALA A 27 2.31 -15.17 5.50
N LYS A 28 3.46 -14.48 5.49
CA LYS A 28 4.59 -14.76 6.40
C LYS A 28 4.19 -14.56 7.86
N ALA A 29 3.42 -13.51 8.17
CA ALA A 29 2.93 -13.27 9.52
C ALA A 29 1.97 -14.38 9.99
N ARG A 30 1.10 -14.92 9.11
CA ARG A 30 0.24 -16.07 9.45
C ARG A 30 1.07 -17.27 9.91
N LEU A 31 2.15 -17.58 9.20
CA LEU A 31 3.06 -18.66 9.56
C LEU A 31 3.79 -18.38 10.89
N LYS A 32 4.33 -17.16 11.05
CA LYS A 32 5.06 -16.74 12.24
C LYS A 32 4.20 -16.78 13.51
N TYR A 33 2.98 -16.29 13.43
CA TYR A 33 2.06 -16.17 14.57
C TYR A 33 1.04 -17.33 14.65
N LYS A 34 1.20 -18.36 13.81
CA LYS A 34 0.36 -19.57 13.76
C LYS A 34 -1.15 -19.28 13.64
N VAL A 35 -1.51 -18.26 12.86
CA VAL A 35 -2.91 -17.90 12.59
C VAL A 35 -3.39 -18.65 11.34
N MET A 36 -4.05 -19.78 11.56
CA MET A 36 -4.57 -20.62 10.47
C MET A 36 -5.79 -19.96 9.79
N PRO A 37 -5.86 -19.94 8.45
CA PRO A 37 -7.09 -19.58 7.75
C PRO A 37 -8.28 -20.45 8.21
N PRO A 38 -9.51 -19.92 8.31
CA PRO A 38 -9.97 -18.59 7.91
C PRO A 38 -9.79 -17.50 8.98
N ALA A 39 -9.12 -17.78 10.10
CA ALA A 39 -8.99 -16.80 11.18
C ALA A 39 -8.22 -15.54 10.71
N VAL A 40 -8.72 -14.38 11.11
CA VAL A 40 -8.12 -13.06 10.85
C VAL A 40 -7.77 -12.31 12.14
N SER A 41 -7.97 -12.95 13.28
CA SER A 41 -7.61 -12.48 14.62
C SER A 41 -6.67 -13.47 15.31
N GLY A 42 -5.89 -13.00 16.28
CA GLY A 42 -4.91 -13.81 16.99
C GLY A 42 -3.87 -12.97 17.70
N SER A 43 -2.62 -12.95 17.20
CA SER A 43 -1.57 -12.08 17.74
C SER A 43 -1.85 -10.61 17.39
N PRO A 44 -1.69 -9.67 18.33
CA PRO A 44 -1.81 -8.23 18.05
C PRO A 44 -0.88 -7.75 16.93
N GLU A 45 0.31 -8.33 16.81
CA GLU A 45 1.27 -8.03 15.74
C GLU A 45 0.77 -8.52 14.37
N PHE A 46 0.19 -9.73 14.33
CA PHE A 46 -0.46 -10.24 13.12
C PHE A 46 -1.61 -9.35 12.69
N GLU A 47 -2.49 -8.99 13.63
CA GLU A 47 -3.64 -8.13 13.36
C GLU A 47 -3.21 -6.76 12.81
N ARG A 48 -2.12 -6.19 13.31
CA ARG A 48 -1.58 -4.94 12.78
C ARG A 48 -1.16 -5.07 11.32
N ILE A 49 -0.37 -6.10 11.00
CA ILE A 49 0.10 -6.34 9.64
C ILE A 49 -1.08 -6.62 8.69
N PHE A 50 -2.05 -7.42 9.14
CA PHE A 50 -3.26 -7.74 8.40
C PHE A 50 -4.10 -6.49 8.11
N ARG A 51 -4.35 -5.64 9.12
CA ARG A 51 -5.11 -4.38 8.96
C ARG A 51 -4.37 -3.36 8.10
N ALA A 52 -3.05 -3.30 8.18
CA ALA A 52 -2.24 -2.43 7.33
C ALA A 52 -2.39 -2.80 5.84
N GLN A 53 -2.35 -4.11 5.53
CA GLN A 53 -2.55 -4.60 4.17
C GLN A 53 -4.00 -4.40 3.70
N GLN A 54 -4.99 -4.67 4.56
CA GLN A 54 -6.40 -4.49 4.25
C GLN A 54 -6.73 -3.02 3.89
N ASN A 55 -6.21 -2.08 4.68
CA ASN A 55 -6.31 -0.65 4.37
C ASN A 55 -5.68 -0.32 3.01
N GLY A 56 -4.50 -0.88 2.71
CA GLY A 56 -3.87 -0.73 1.39
C GLY A 56 -4.78 -1.19 0.26
N VAL A 57 -5.45 -2.34 0.41
CA VAL A 57 -6.40 -2.89 -0.58
C VAL A 57 -7.63 -2.01 -0.76
N GLU A 58 -8.24 -1.53 0.32
CA GLU A 58 -9.44 -0.68 0.27
C GLU A 58 -9.21 0.62 -0.50
N PHE A 59 -8.02 1.21 -0.37
CA PHE A 59 -7.66 2.44 -1.07
C PHE A 59 -7.05 2.23 -2.45
N TYR A 60 -6.66 1.01 -2.82
CA TYR A 60 -6.00 0.74 -4.10
C TYR A 60 -6.86 1.08 -5.33
N PRO A 61 -8.17 0.77 -5.38
CA PRO A 61 -9.02 1.18 -6.50
C PRO A 61 -9.11 2.70 -6.65
N LEU A 62 -9.19 3.43 -5.52
CA LEU A 62 -9.22 4.89 -5.52
C LEU A 62 -7.93 5.47 -6.09
N PHE A 63 -6.78 4.92 -5.68
CA PHE A 63 -5.49 5.29 -6.23
C PHE A 63 -5.41 5.03 -7.74
N MET A 64 -5.84 3.85 -8.20
CA MET A 64 -5.80 3.50 -9.62
C MET A 64 -6.66 4.44 -10.47
N ILE A 65 -7.91 4.68 -10.07
CA ILE A 65 -8.81 5.58 -10.81
C ILE A 65 -8.22 6.99 -10.85
N THR A 66 -7.77 7.53 -9.71
CA THR A 66 -7.23 8.89 -9.66
C THR A 66 -5.93 9.05 -10.43
N LEU A 67 -5.02 8.06 -10.38
CA LEU A 67 -3.78 8.05 -11.16
C LEU A 67 -4.05 8.13 -12.67
N TRP A 68 -4.95 7.27 -13.17
CA TRP A 68 -5.26 7.20 -14.59
C TRP A 68 -6.03 8.43 -15.07
N MET A 69 -7.02 8.89 -14.31
CA MET A 69 -7.78 10.09 -14.66
C MET A 69 -6.89 11.34 -14.64
N ALA A 70 -6.04 11.52 -13.63
CA ALA A 70 -5.11 12.65 -13.60
C ALA A 70 -4.05 12.54 -14.71
N GLY A 71 -3.57 11.33 -15.01
CA GLY A 71 -2.56 11.11 -16.04
C GLY A 71 -3.07 11.36 -17.45
N TRP A 72 -4.32 10.98 -17.76
CA TRP A 72 -4.93 11.17 -19.08
C TRP A 72 -5.47 12.58 -19.31
N TYR A 73 -6.12 13.16 -18.30
CA TYR A 73 -6.87 14.41 -18.47
C TYR A 73 -6.15 15.65 -17.96
N PHE A 74 -5.04 15.51 -17.22
CA PHE A 74 -4.28 16.65 -16.71
C PHE A 74 -2.82 16.66 -17.19
N ASN A 75 -1.97 15.80 -16.63
CA ASN A 75 -0.58 15.71 -17.03
C ASN A 75 0.03 14.37 -16.59
N GLN A 76 0.58 13.63 -17.55
CA GLN A 76 1.12 12.30 -17.31
C GLN A 76 2.32 12.31 -16.35
N VAL A 77 3.29 13.20 -16.54
CA VAL A 77 4.51 13.27 -15.72
C VAL A 77 4.18 13.63 -14.28
N PHE A 78 3.31 14.63 -14.09
CA PHE A 78 2.89 15.05 -12.76
C PHE A 78 2.11 13.95 -12.02
N ALA A 79 1.19 13.28 -12.70
CA ALA A 79 0.45 12.14 -12.13
C ALA A 79 1.38 10.98 -11.75
N THR A 80 2.38 10.68 -12.58
CA THR A 80 3.43 9.68 -12.29
C THR A 80 4.23 10.06 -11.04
N CYS A 81 4.71 11.29 -10.92
CA CYS A 81 5.44 11.75 -9.73
C CYS A 81 4.61 11.63 -8.45
N LEU A 82 3.34 12.08 -8.48
CA LEU A 82 2.43 11.92 -7.35
C LEU A 82 2.15 10.45 -7.03
N GLY A 83 2.04 9.60 -8.05
CA GLY A 83 1.88 8.16 -7.87
C GLY A 83 3.05 7.51 -7.13
N LEU A 84 4.28 7.90 -7.47
CA LEU A 84 5.47 7.45 -6.75
C LEU A 84 5.50 7.94 -5.29
N VAL A 85 5.11 9.19 -5.05
CA VAL A 85 4.98 9.74 -3.68
C VAL A 85 3.93 8.96 -2.88
N TYR A 86 2.78 8.65 -3.48
CA TYR A 86 1.75 7.82 -2.85
C TYR A 86 2.30 6.43 -2.46
N MET A 87 3.03 5.78 -3.37
CA MET A 87 3.64 4.47 -3.10
C MET A 87 4.65 4.53 -1.95
N TYR A 88 5.49 5.56 -1.91
CA TYR A 88 6.43 5.75 -0.81
C TYR A 88 5.69 5.95 0.53
N ALA A 89 4.67 6.81 0.56
CA ALA A 89 3.85 7.03 1.74
C ALA A 89 3.16 5.74 2.21
N ARG A 90 2.67 4.90 1.27
CA ARG A 90 2.08 3.59 1.58
C ARG A 90 3.09 2.60 2.17
N HIS A 91 4.34 2.62 1.69
CA HIS A 91 5.39 1.79 2.26
C HIS A 91 5.69 2.19 3.71
N GLN A 92 5.83 3.49 3.97
CA GLN A 92 6.04 4.03 5.31
C GLN A 92 4.85 3.72 6.24
N TYR A 93 3.62 3.87 5.74
CA TYR A 93 2.41 3.54 6.48
C TYR A 93 2.37 2.07 6.88
N PHE A 94 2.65 1.14 5.96
CA PHE A 94 2.62 -0.29 6.23
C PHE A 94 3.60 -0.69 7.33
N TRP A 95 4.87 -0.26 7.20
CA TRP A 95 5.90 -0.57 8.20
C TRP A 95 5.63 0.14 9.53
N GLY A 96 5.26 1.41 9.50
CA GLY A 96 4.89 2.17 10.69
C GLY A 96 3.73 1.53 11.47
N TYR A 97 2.72 1.03 10.75
CA TYR A 97 1.58 0.33 11.36
C TYR A 97 1.99 -1.04 11.93
N SER A 98 2.91 -1.75 11.27
CA SER A 98 3.40 -3.06 11.71
C SER A 98 4.26 -3.00 12.98
N GLU A 99 5.12 -1.98 13.13
CA GLU A 99 6.04 -1.85 14.27
C GLU A 99 5.34 -1.37 15.54
N ALA A 100 4.48 -0.36 15.45
CA ALA A 100 3.79 0.19 16.61
C ALA A 100 2.50 0.88 16.19
N ALA A 101 1.36 0.41 16.70
CA ALA A 101 0.06 1.10 16.56
C ALA A 101 0.10 2.57 17.04
N LYS A 102 1.12 2.95 17.84
CA LYS A 102 1.36 4.32 18.35
C LYS A 102 1.98 5.29 17.35
N LYS A 103 2.53 4.88 16.19
CA LYS A 103 3.12 5.84 15.21
C LYS A 103 2.08 6.47 14.26
N ARG A 104 0.78 6.31 14.53
CA ARG A 104 -0.28 6.70 13.59
C ARG A 104 -0.60 8.20 13.55
N CYS A 105 -0.13 9.00 14.51
CA CYS A 105 -0.17 10.47 14.47
C CYS A 105 0.78 11.06 15.52
N SER A 106 1.47 12.13 15.15
CA SER A 106 2.44 12.93 15.91
C SER A 106 3.87 12.37 16.00
N ARG A 107 4.78 13.09 15.34
CA ARG A 107 6.01 13.52 16.02
C ARG A 107 5.57 14.33 17.23
N SER A 108 5.69 13.79 18.43
CA SER A 108 5.88 14.60 19.63
C SER A 108 6.80 13.82 20.57
N PRO A 109 7.90 14.44 21.04
CA PRO A 109 8.78 13.83 22.03
C PRO A 109 8.17 14.05 23.42
N CYS A 110 7.97 12.96 24.16
CA CYS A 110 8.06 12.84 25.61
C CYS A 110 7.99 11.36 25.97
#